data_AF-B8YB86-F1
#
_entry.id   AF-B8YB86-F1
#
_cell.length_a   1.000
_cell.length_b   1.000
_cell.length_c   1.000
_cell.angle_alpha   90.00
_cell.angle_beta   90.00
_cell.angle_gamma   90.00
#
_symmetry.space_group_name_H-M   'P 1'
#
loop_
_entity.id
_entity.type
_entity.pdbx_description
1 polymer ?
#
loop_
_entity_poly.entity_id
_entity_poly.type
_entity_poly.pdbx_seq_one_letter_code
_entity_poly.pdbx_strand_id
1 'polypeptide(L)'
;LGRIMDVLGNPIDEAGPIGEEERWGIHRPAPTFAEQAGGNDLLETGIKVIDLVCPFAKGGKVGLFGGAGVGKTVNMMELIRNIAIEHSGYSVFAGVGERTREGNDFYHEMKDSNVLDKVALVYGQMNEPPGNRLRVALTGLTMAEKFRDEGNDVLLFVDNIYRYTLAGTEVSALLGRMPSAVGYQPTLAEEMGVLQERITSTKQGSITSIQAVYVPADDLTDPSPATTFAHLDATVVLSRDIASLGIYPAVDPLDSTSRQLDPNVIGNEHYETARGVQYVLQRYKELKDIIAILGMD
;
A
#
# COMPACT_ATOMS: atom_id res chain seq x y z
N LEU A 1 -0.14 -1.56 20.19
CA LEU A 1 -1.33 -1.46 19.30
C LEU A 1 -2.26 -0.39 19.85
N GLY A 2 -3.11 0.20 19.02
CA GLY A 2 -4.06 1.27 19.37
C GLY A 2 -3.45 2.62 19.71
N ARG A 3 -2.17 2.82 19.41
CA ARG A 3 -1.41 4.03 19.74
C ARG A 3 -0.94 4.74 18.49
N ILE A 4 -0.77 6.05 18.61
CA ILE A 4 -0.19 6.90 17.57
C ILE A 4 1.22 7.31 17.97
N MET A 5 2.18 7.06 17.08
CA MET A 5 3.58 7.44 17.28
C MET A 5 4.12 8.40 16.21
N ASP A 6 5.10 9.19 16.60
CA ASP A 6 5.97 9.93 15.67
C ASP A 6 7.09 9.03 15.10
N VAL A 7 7.90 9.60 14.22
CA VAL A 7 9.07 8.93 13.61
C VAL A 7 10.13 8.43 14.61
N LEU A 8 10.17 8.97 15.82
CA LEU A 8 11.13 8.57 16.87
C LEU A 8 10.53 7.51 17.81
N GLY A 9 9.27 7.14 17.61
CA GLY A 9 8.53 6.22 18.48
C GLY A 9 7.95 6.87 19.74
N ASN A 10 7.88 8.21 19.80
CA ASN A 10 7.21 8.88 20.91
C ASN A 10 5.68 8.87 20.68
N PRO A 11 4.87 8.65 21.72
CA PRO A 11 3.41 8.74 21.58
C PRO A 11 2.98 10.19 21.35
N ILE A 12 2.07 10.39 20.39
CA ILE A 12 1.49 11.71 20.04
C ILE A 12 -0.03 11.74 20.17
N ASP A 13 -0.62 10.74 20.83
CA ASP A 13 -2.07 10.57 21.03
C ASP A 13 -2.59 11.06 22.39
N GLU A 14 -1.74 11.67 23.21
CA GLU A 14 -2.04 12.11 24.58
C GLU A 14 -2.55 11.00 25.53
N ALA A 15 -2.43 9.72 25.14
CA ALA A 15 -2.88 8.57 25.94
C ALA A 15 -1.81 8.06 26.94
N GLY A 16 -0.90 8.95 27.36
CA GLY A 16 0.22 8.63 28.25
C GLY A 16 1.35 7.84 27.57
N PRO A 17 2.30 7.30 28.35
CA PRO A 17 3.40 6.47 27.82
C PRO A 17 2.90 5.20 27.09
N ILE A 18 3.72 4.64 26.20
CA ILE A 18 3.38 3.42 25.45
C ILE A 18 3.50 2.17 26.33
N GLY A 19 4.50 2.15 27.23
CA GLY A 19 4.77 0.99 28.08
C GLY A 19 5.54 -0.10 27.34
N GLU A 20 6.44 0.29 26.44
CA GLU A 20 7.25 -0.63 25.66
C GLU A 20 8.29 -1.36 26.53
N GLU A 21 8.43 -2.67 26.33
CA GLU A 21 9.48 -3.49 26.97
C GLU A 21 10.75 -3.58 26.11
N GLU A 22 10.58 -3.50 24.79
CA GLU A 22 11.66 -3.60 23.80
C GLU A 22 11.63 -2.39 22.85
N ARG A 23 12.82 -1.97 22.39
CA ARG A 23 12.98 -0.95 21.34
C ARG A 23 13.87 -1.48 20.22
N TRP A 24 13.42 -1.31 18.99
CA TRP A 24 14.10 -1.81 17.79
C TRP A 24 14.62 -0.65 16.93
N GLY A 25 15.80 -0.81 16.33
CA GLY A 25 16.36 0.17 15.41
C GLY A 25 15.66 0.15 14.05
N ILE A 26 15.40 1.33 13.47
CA ILE A 26 14.67 1.43 12.18
C ILE A 26 15.50 1.06 10.95
N HIS A 27 16.83 1.06 11.10
CA HIS A 27 17.78 0.68 10.06
C HIS A 27 18.20 -0.78 10.25
N ARG A 28 17.62 -1.65 9.42
CA ARG A 28 17.86 -3.10 9.45
C ARG A 28 18.10 -3.61 8.02
N PRO A 29 18.91 -4.65 7.84
CA PRO A 29 19.03 -5.31 6.54
C PRO A 29 17.72 -6.01 6.17
N ALA A 30 17.49 -6.19 4.87
CA ALA A 30 16.43 -7.07 4.38
C ALA A 30 16.70 -8.53 4.77
N PRO A 31 15.64 -9.36 4.93
CA PRO A 31 15.80 -10.80 5.14
C PRO A 31 16.68 -11.43 4.06
N THR A 32 17.53 -12.36 4.47
CA THR A 32 18.41 -13.09 3.57
C THR A 32 17.60 -14.04 2.69
N PHE A 33 18.18 -14.45 1.56
CA PHE A 33 17.54 -15.43 0.67
C PHE A 33 17.13 -16.73 1.38
N ALA A 34 17.91 -17.18 2.38
CA ALA A 34 17.61 -18.39 3.14
C ALA A 34 16.40 -18.24 4.08
N GLU A 35 16.01 -17.01 4.43
CA GLU A 35 14.90 -16.71 5.33
C GLU A 35 13.58 -16.50 4.58
N GLN A 36 13.65 -16.19 3.28
CA GLN A 36 12.47 -15.96 2.45
C GLN A 36 11.62 -17.24 2.31
N ALA A 37 10.30 -17.06 2.36
CA ALA A 37 9.35 -18.13 2.07
C ALA A 37 9.03 -18.14 0.56
N GLY A 38 8.97 -19.33 -0.03
CA GLY A 38 8.65 -19.52 -1.45
C GLY A 38 7.17 -19.80 -1.74
N GLY A 39 6.26 -19.41 -0.83
CA GLY A 39 4.83 -19.69 -0.97
C GLY A 39 4.11 -18.68 -1.87
N ASN A 40 3.21 -19.17 -2.72
CA ASN A 40 2.27 -18.35 -3.51
C ASN A 40 0.88 -18.33 -2.86
N ASP A 41 0.83 -18.34 -1.52
CA ASP A 41 -0.45 -18.33 -0.82
C ASP A 41 -1.19 -17.03 -1.12
N LEU A 42 -2.50 -17.15 -1.36
CA LEU A 42 -3.35 -16.00 -1.61
C LEU A 42 -3.80 -15.37 -0.29
N LEU A 43 -3.99 -14.06 -0.33
CA LEU A 43 -4.64 -13.31 0.74
C LEU A 43 -6.03 -12.92 0.27
N GLU A 44 -7.04 -13.58 0.82
CA GLU A 44 -8.44 -13.27 0.56
C GLU A 44 -8.83 -11.97 1.25
N THR A 45 -9.37 -11.01 0.49
CA THR A 45 -9.68 -9.67 0.99
C THR A 45 -11.15 -9.49 1.35
N GLY A 46 -12.02 -10.37 0.84
CA GLY A 46 -13.48 -10.24 0.91
C GLY A 46 -14.04 -9.21 -0.07
N ILE A 47 -13.19 -8.57 -0.88
CA ILE A 47 -13.59 -7.54 -1.84
C ILE A 47 -13.65 -8.19 -3.23
N LYS A 48 -14.87 -8.42 -3.72
CA LYS A 48 -15.16 -9.15 -4.97
C LYS A 48 -14.26 -8.78 -6.15
N VAL A 49 -14.10 -7.48 -6.43
CA VAL A 49 -13.30 -7.02 -7.58
C VAL A 49 -11.81 -7.30 -7.39
N ILE A 50 -11.32 -7.20 -6.16
CA ILE A 50 -9.92 -7.49 -5.82
C ILE A 50 -9.68 -8.99 -5.90
N ASP A 51 -10.48 -9.79 -5.18
CA ASP A 51 -10.31 -11.24 -5.12
C ASP A 51 -10.48 -11.90 -6.51
N LEU A 52 -11.37 -11.36 -7.36
CA LEU A 52 -11.57 -11.90 -8.70
C LEU A 52 -10.48 -11.47 -9.69
N VAL A 53 -10.18 -10.17 -9.78
CA VAL A 53 -9.42 -9.59 -10.90
C VAL A 53 -7.95 -9.33 -10.56
N CYS A 54 -7.67 -8.93 -9.32
CA CYS A 54 -6.31 -8.62 -8.87
C CYS A 54 -6.03 -9.25 -7.49
N PRO A 55 -6.09 -10.59 -7.38
CA PRO A 55 -5.94 -11.28 -6.10
C PRO A 55 -4.56 -11.00 -5.48
N PHE A 56 -4.52 -10.86 -4.16
CA PHE A 56 -3.29 -10.52 -3.43
C PHE A 56 -2.52 -11.79 -3.07
N ALA A 57 -1.19 -11.70 -3.13
CA ALA A 57 -0.31 -12.69 -2.51
C ALA A 57 -0.06 -12.34 -1.05
N LYS A 58 -0.01 -13.38 -0.22
CA LYS A 58 0.41 -13.28 1.17
C LYS A 58 1.90 -12.91 1.25
N GLY A 59 2.18 -11.78 1.88
CA GLY A 59 3.50 -11.16 1.89
C GLY A 59 3.86 -10.39 0.63
N GLY A 60 2.91 -10.23 -0.28
CA GLY A 60 3.08 -9.46 -1.50
C GLY A 60 3.01 -7.95 -1.26
N LYS A 61 3.41 -7.19 -2.28
CA LYS A 61 3.36 -5.73 -2.30
C LYS A 61 2.28 -5.28 -3.27
N VAL A 62 1.29 -4.55 -2.76
CA VAL A 62 0.17 -4.03 -3.53
C VAL A 62 0.30 -2.52 -3.66
N GLY A 63 0.24 -2.00 -4.88
CA GLY A 63 0.11 -0.57 -5.12
C GLY A 63 -1.34 -0.16 -5.30
N LEU A 64 -1.82 0.77 -4.49
CA LEU A 64 -3.14 1.39 -4.60
C LEU A 64 -3.02 2.75 -5.30
N PHE A 65 -3.41 2.78 -6.58
CA PHE A 65 -3.34 3.95 -7.43
C PHE A 65 -4.68 4.68 -7.44
N GLY A 66 -4.66 6.00 -7.58
CA GLY A 66 -5.87 6.78 -7.78
C GLY A 66 -5.71 8.26 -7.48
N GLY A 67 -6.63 9.07 -7.96
CA GLY A 67 -6.70 10.50 -7.65
C GLY A 67 -7.22 10.77 -6.23
N ALA A 68 -7.33 12.05 -5.87
CA ALA A 68 -8.07 12.44 -4.67
C ALA A 68 -9.57 12.14 -4.83
N GLY A 69 -10.22 11.66 -3.77
CA GLY A 69 -11.67 11.46 -3.70
C GLY A 69 -12.22 10.14 -4.26
N VAL A 70 -11.36 9.25 -4.76
CA VAL A 70 -11.79 7.94 -5.33
C VAL A 70 -11.98 6.83 -4.29
N GLY A 71 -11.85 7.15 -3.00
CA GLY A 71 -12.09 6.21 -1.90
C GLY A 71 -10.87 5.38 -1.46
N LYS A 72 -9.64 5.88 -1.63
CA LYS A 72 -8.40 5.19 -1.17
C LYS A 72 -8.45 4.80 0.30
N THR A 73 -8.72 5.78 1.17
CA THR A 73 -8.80 5.60 2.62
C THR A 73 -9.88 4.58 2.99
N VAL A 74 -11.05 4.67 2.37
CA VAL A 74 -12.17 3.73 2.59
C VAL A 74 -11.78 2.30 2.20
N ASN A 75 -11.11 2.11 1.06
CA ASN A 75 -10.61 0.79 0.68
C ASN A 75 -9.57 0.26 1.67
N MET A 76 -8.65 1.10 2.14
CA MET A 76 -7.67 0.68 3.15
C MET A 76 -8.32 0.29 4.47
N MET A 77 -9.32 1.05 4.94
CA MET A 77 -10.07 0.70 6.15
C MET A 77 -10.82 -0.62 6.01
N GLU A 78 -11.49 -0.83 4.88
CA GLU A 78 -12.23 -2.07 4.64
C GLU A 78 -11.28 -3.28 4.57
N LEU A 79 -10.11 -3.12 3.96
CA LEU A 79 -9.06 -4.15 3.97
C LEU A 79 -8.57 -4.44 5.39
N ILE A 80 -8.31 -3.42 6.21
CA ILE A 80 -7.94 -3.58 7.62
C ILE A 80 -9.02 -4.35 8.36
N ARG A 81 -10.28 -3.94 8.19
CA ARG A 81 -11.43 -4.54 8.88
C ARG A 81 -11.62 -6.00 8.49
N ASN A 82 -11.68 -6.32 7.20
CA ASN A 82 -11.93 -7.70 6.74
C ASN A 82 -10.80 -8.62 7.15
N ILE A 83 -9.55 -8.17 7.00
CA ILE A 83 -8.41 -9.00 7.33
C ILE A 83 -8.25 -9.12 8.84
N ALA A 84 -8.50 -8.07 9.63
CA ALA A 84 -8.44 -8.17 11.09
C ALA A 84 -9.54 -9.04 11.71
N ILE A 85 -10.68 -9.22 11.03
CA ILE A 85 -11.78 -10.08 11.46
C ILE A 85 -11.52 -11.54 11.05
N GLU A 86 -11.15 -11.78 9.79
CA GLU A 86 -11.00 -13.13 9.23
C GLU A 86 -9.62 -13.74 9.53
N HIS A 87 -8.57 -12.93 9.50
CA HIS A 87 -7.22 -13.32 9.84
C HIS A 87 -6.89 -12.69 11.20
N SER A 88 -6.41 -13.46 12.18
CA SER A 88 -6.00 -12.92 13.49
C SER A 88 -4.67 -12.14 13.39
N GLY A 89 -4.54 -11.28 12.38
CA GLY A 89 -3.35 -10.53 12.03
C GLY A 89 -3.37 -9.09 12.56
N TYR A 90 -2.17 -8.53 12.72
CA TYR A 90 -1.99 -7.13 13.11
C TYR A 90 -1.86 -6.24 11.90
N SER A 91 -2.23 -4.96 12.05
CA SER A 91 -2.03 -3.96 11.01
C SER A 91 -1.14 -2.84 11.51
N VAL A 92 -0.29 -2.32 10.63
CA VAL A 92 0.53 -1.14 10.88
C VAL A 92 0.25 -0.12 9.79
N PHE A 93 -0.09 1.09 10.17
CA PHE A 93 -0.28 2.21 9.26
C PHE A 93 0.88 3.19 9.40
N ALA A 94 1.57 3.45 8.29
CA ALA A 94 2.63 4.44 8.16
C ALA A 94 2.13 5.61 7.31
N GLY A 95 1.73 6.70 7.97
CA GLY A 95 1.33 7.95 7.36
C GLY A 95 2.55 8.80 6.97
N VAL A 96 3.07 8.56 5.78
CA VAL A 96 4.23 9.24 5.19
C VAL A 96 3.79 10.51 4.47
N GLY A 97 4.06 11.67 5.08
CA GLY A 97 3.77 12.97 4.48
C GLY A 97 2.28 13.18 4.21
N GLU A 98 1.42 12.66 5.09
CA GLU A 98 -0.02 12.81 5.02
C GLU A 98 -0.51 14.11 5.67
N ARG A 99 -1.71 14.55 5.29
CA ARG A 99 -2.33 15.72 5.93
C ARG A 99 -2.78 15.35 7.34
N THR A 100 -2.52 16.24 8.30
CA THR A 100 -2.95 16.09 9.70
C THR A 100 -4.45 15.82 9.82
N ARG A 101 -5.27 16.50 9.02
CA ARG A 101 -6.72 16.27 8.97
C ARG A 101 -7.06 14.84 8.55
N GLU A 102 -6.45 14.34 7.48
CA GLU A 102 -6.70 12.99 6.95
C GLU A 102 -6.27 11.91 7.95
N GLY A 103 -5.14 12.12 8.65
CA GLY A 103 -4.71 11.23 9.74
C GLY A 103 -5.66 11.24 10.94
N ASN A 104 -6.18 12.41 11.32
CA ASN A 104 -7.17 12.52 12.40
C ASN A 104 -8.48 11.82 12.04
N ASP A 105 -9.01 12.07 10.83
CA ASP A 105 -10.24 11.44 10.34
C ASP A 105 -10.08 9.90 10.34
N PHE A 106 -8.95 9.40 9.82
CA PHE A 106 -8.63 7.97 9.81
C PHE A 106 -8.57 7.36 11.23
N TYR A 107 -7.96 8.04 12.20
CA TYR A 107 -7.92 7.56 13.58
C TYR A 107 -9.32 7.42 14.19
N HIS A 108 -10.19 8.42 13.97
CA HIS A 108 -11.56 8.38 14.45
C HIS A 108 -12.38 7.30 13.76
N GLU A 109 -12.24 7.12 12.44
CA GLU A 109 -12.93 6.05 11.71
C GLU A 109 -12.51 4.66 12.20
N MET A 110 -11.22 4.45 12.52
CA MET A 110 -10.71 3.21 13.12
C MET A 110 -11.27 2.96 14.51
N LYS A 111 -11.39 4.02 15.30
CA LYS A 111 -11.95 3.96 16.65
C LYS A 111 -13.44 3.60 16.59
N ASP A 112 -14.20 4.25 15.72
CA ASP A 112 -15.63 4.02 15.55
C ASP A 112 -15.91 2.61 14.97
N SER A 113 -14.98 2.08 14.18
CA SER A 113 -15.04 0.73 13.62
C SER A 113 -14.56 -0.38 14.57
N ASN A 114 -14.15 -0.06 15.80
CA ASN A 114 -13.62 -1.00 16.80
C ASN A 114 -12.46 -1.88 16.30
N VAL A 115 -11.57 -1.33 15.48
CA VAL A 115 -10.37 -2.04 14.98
C VAL A 115 -9.07 -1.43 15.50
N LEU A 116 -9.15 -0.34 16.28
CA LEU A 116 -8.00 0.39 16.79
C LEU A 116 -7.07 -0.48 17.63
N ASP A 117 -7.60 -1.44 18.40
CA ASP A 117 -6.84 -2.37 19.23
C ASP A 117 -5.95 -3.35 18.43
N LYS A 118 -6.18 -3.47 17.11
CA LYS A 118 -5.41 -4.32 16.19
C LYS A 118 -4.48 -3.55 15.27
N VAL A 119 -4.49 -2.22 15.34
CA VAL A 119 -3.71 -1.33 14.46
C VAL A 119 -2.64 -0.58 15.26
N ALA A 120 -1.43 -0.49 14.74
CA ALA A 120 -0.46 0.51 15.18
C ALA A 120 -0.36 1.65 14.17
N LEU A 121 -0.38 2.91 14.64
CA LEU A 121 -0.35 4.08 13.78
C LEU A 121 0.98 4.82 13.97
N VAL A 122 1.67 5.11 12.87
CA VAL A 122 2.88 5.94 12.86
C VAL A 122 2.66 7.07 11.86
N TYR A 123 2.80 8.33 12.30
CA TYR A 123 2.66 9.49 11.43
C TYR A 123 3.96 10.28 11.33
N GLY A 124 4.22 10.73 10.12
CA GLY A 124 5.24 11.72 9.77
C GLY A 124 4.59 12.71 8.83
N GLN A 125 3.93 13.73 9.38
CA GLN A 125 2.96 14.55 8.65
C GLN A 125 3.62 15.53 7.67
N MET A 126 2.83 16.14 6.78
CA MET A 126 3.34 17.12 5.79
C MET A 126 4.06 18.33 6.40
N ASN A 127 3.67 18.74 7.61
CA ASN A 127 4.27 19.86 8.34
C ASN A 127 5.63 19.50 8.98
N GLU A 128 6.04 18.23 8.94
CA GLU A 128 7.32 17.79 9.47
C GLU A 128 8.48 17.96 8.47
N PRO A 129 9.71 18.14 8.99
CA PRO A 129 10.89 18.25 8.13
C PRO A 129 11.08 16.99 7.27
N PRO A 130 11.71 17.13 6.08
CA PRO A 130 11.85 16.02 5.14
C PRO A 130 12.61 14.82 5.72
N GLY A 131 13.51 15.03 6.68
CA GLY A 131 14.17 13.93 7.39
C GLY A 131 13.21 13.00 8.13
N ASN A 132 12.17 13.54 8.78
CA ASN A 132 11.17 12.74 9.47
C ASN A 132 10.29 11.98 8.47
N ARG A 133 9.80 12.67 7.44
CA ARG A 133 9.01 12.06 6.37
C ARG A 133 9.76 10.93 5.64
N LEU A 134 11.07 11.07 5.46
CA LEU A 134 11.92 10.06 4.86
C LEU A 134 12.16 8.83 5.77
N ARG A 135 11.88 8.92 7.07
CA ARG A 135 12.16 7.84 8.04
C ARG A 135 10.91 7.20 8.64
N VAL A 136 9.76 7.86 8.58
CA VAL A 136 8.52 7.33 9.16
C VAL A 136 8.09 6.00 8.54
N ALA A 137 8.28 5.80 7.24
CA ALA A 137 8.01 4.52 6.58
C ALA A 137 8.82 3.35 7.18
N LEU A 138 10.10 3.60 7.51
CA LEU A 138 10.97 2.61 8.15
C LEU A 138 10.53 2.33 9.60
N THR A 139 9.97 3.33 10.28
CA THR A 139 9.46 3.18 11.65
C THR A 139 8.24 2.24 11.65
N GLY A 140 7.25 2.49 10.78
CA GLY A 140 6.11 1.59 10.60
C GLY A 140 6.53 0.19 10.17
N LEU A 141 7.46 0.09 9.22
CA LEU A 141 8.00 -1.20 8.79
C LEU A 141 8.69 -1.97 9.93
N THR A 142 9.42 -1.29 10.81
CA THR A 142 10.11 -1.95 11.93
C THR A 142 9.13 -2.56 12.93
N MET A 143 7.97 -1.91 13.13
CA MET A 143 6.89 -2.50 13.92
C MET A 143 6.27 -3.71 13.22
N ALA A 144 6.06 -3.61 11.91
CA ALA A 144 5.52 -4.72 11.13
C ALA A 144 6.48 -5.93 11.13
N GLU A 145 7.79 -5.69 11.04
CA GLU A 145 8.82 -6.71 11.16
C GLU A 145 8.82 -7.36 12.54
N LYS A 146 8.63 -6.60 13.62
CA LYS A 146 8.52 -7.17 14.97
C LYS A 146 7.36 -8.16 15.05
N PHE A 147 6.18 -7.79 14.57
CA PHE A 147 5.02 -8.70 14.56
C PHE A 147 5.23 -9.91 13.62
N ARG A 148 5.87 -9.71 12.46
CA ARG A 148 6.22 -10.79 11.52
C ARG A 148 7.17 -11.79 12.15
N ASP A 149 8.23 -11.32 12.79
CA ASP A 149 9.28 -12.15 13.40
C ASP A 149 8.74 -12.87 14.67
N GLU A 150 7.62 -12.42 15.22
CA GLU A 150 6.84 -13.12 16.26
C GLU A 150 5.90 -14.20 15.69
N GLY A 151 5.86 -14.37 14.36
CA GLY A 151 5.10 -15.40 13.67
C GLY A 151 3.73 -14.97 13.16
N ASN A 152 3.46 -13.66 13.10
CA ASN A 152 2.16 -13.14 12.66
C ASN A 152 2.16 -12.80 11.17
N ASP A 153 0.96 -12.81 10.59
CA ASP A 153 0.67 -12.20 9.30
C ASP A 153 0.27 -10.75 9.52
N VAL A 154 1.01 -9.84 8.91
CA VAL A 154 0.92 -8.41 9.18
C VAL A 154 0.52 -7.69 7.92
N LEU A 155 -0.43 -6.75 8.04
CA LEU A 155 -0.68 -5.77 7.01
C LEU A 155 0.09 -4.49 7.27
N LEU A 156 0.83 -4.02 6.27
CA LEU A 156 1.51 -2.74 6.33
C LEU A 156 0.88 -1.78 5.33
N PHE A 157 0.28 -0.70 5.82
CA PHE A 157 -0.24 0.39 4.99
C PHE A 157 0.80 1.50 4.91
N VAL A 158 1.19 1.88 3.71
CA VAL A 158 2.09 3.02 3.47
C VAL A 158 1.35 4.06 2.65
N ASP A 159 0.86 5.11 3.30
CA ASP A 159 0.23 6.24 2.64
C ASP A 159 1.07 7.50 2.95
N ASN A 160 1.84 8.08 2.05
CA ASN A 160 2.01 7.72 0.64
C ASN A 160 3.45 7.37 0.29
N ILE A 161 3.68 6.29 -0.46
CA ILE A 161 5.04 5.89 -0.85
C ILE A 161 5.73 6.94 -1.74
N TYR A 162 4.96 7.70 -2.53
CA TYR A 162 5.51 8.81 -3.30
C TYR A 162 6.09 9.92 -2.39
N ARG A 163 5.48 10.16 -1.23
CA ARG A 163 5.96 11.17 -0.27
C ARG A 163 7.27 10.76 0.40
N TYR A 164 7.54 9.46 0.52
CA TYR A 164 8.84 8.94 0.91
C TYR A 164 9.91 9.34 -0.11
N THR A 165 9.65 9.11 -1.40
CA THR A 165 10.56 9.51 -2.49
C THR A 165 10.79 11.02 -2.52
N LEU A 166 9.73 11.82 -2.41
CA LEU A 166 9.81 13.28 -2.43
C LEU A 166 10.65 13.81 -1.27
N ALA A 167 10.45 13.27 -0.06
CA ALA A 167 11.28 13.61 1.09
C ALA A 167 12.76 13.25 0.87
N GLY A 168 13.04 12.13 0.18
CA GLY A 168 14.39 11.72 -0.21
C GLY A 168 15.05 12.71 -1.17
N THR A 169 14.29 13.21 -2.14
CA THR A 169 14.75 14.28 -3.05
C THR A 169 15.10 15.55 -2.30
N GLU A 170 14.24 15.99 -1.38
CA GLU A 170 14.50 17.18 -0.55
C GLU A 170 15.76 17.02 0.32
N VAL A 171 15.91 15.89 1.02
CA VAL A 171 17.11 15.60 1.83
C VAL A 171 18.37 15.52 0.95
N SER A 172 18.28 14.88 -0.20
CA SER A 172 19.41 14.76 -1.15
C SER A 172 19.91 16.12 -1.64
N ALA A 173 18.99 17.04 -1.92
CA ALA A 173 19.31 18.41 -2.31
C ALA A 173 20.02 19.16 -1.16
N LEU A 174 19.55 19.03 0.07
CA LEU A 174 20.19 19.63 1.26
C LEU A 174 21.59 19.08 1.53
N LEU A 175 21.84 17.82 1.17
CA LEU A 175 23.16 17.18 1.26
C LEU A 175 24.12 17.59 0.14
N GLY A 176 23.68 18.42 -0.82
CA GLY A 176 24.49 18.87 -1.95
C GLY A 176 24.79 17.79 -2.98
N ARG A 177 23.98 16.72 -3.03
CA ARG A 177 24.11 15.68 -4.07
C ARG A 177 23.60 16.22 -5.41
N MET A 178 24.29 15.89 -6.50
CA MET A 178 23.78 16.24 -7.83
C MET A 178 22.47 15.50 -8.11
N PRO A 179 21.43 16.20 -8.61
CA PRO A 179 20.16 15.57 -8.96
C PRO A 179 20.31 14.66 -10.19
N SER A 180 19.45 13.64 -10.24
CA SER A 180 19.33 12.71 -11.36
C SER A 180 18.18 13.13 -12.30
N ALA A 181 17.68 12.19 -13.11
CA ALA A 181 16.54 12.38 -13.99
C ALA A 181 15.35 13.03 -13.27
N VAL A 182 14.74 14.03 -13.91
CA VAL A 182 13.54 14.75 -13.42
C VAL A 182 13.74 15.43 -12.04
N GLY A 183 14.98 15.52 -11.55
CA GLY A 183 15.31 16.18 -10.28
C GLY A 183 15.34 15.26 -9.06
N TYR A 184 15.10 13.95 -9.21
CA TYR A 184 15.15 12.98 -8.12
C TYR A 184 16.56 12.76 -7.58
N GLN A 185 16.67 12.20 -6.37
CA GLN A 185 17.95 11.82 -5.80
C GLN A 185 18.66 10.73 -6.64
N PRO A 186 20.00 10.75 -6.74
CA PRO A 186 20.75 9.73 -7.48
C PRO A 186 20.67 8.33 -6.83
N THR A 187 20.23 8.27 -5.57
CA THR A 187 20.09 7.07 -4.75
C THR A 187 18.65 6.53 -4.72
N LEU A 188 17.76 7.00 -5.60
CA LEU A 188 16.33 6.69 -5.57
C LEU A 188 16.05 5.18 -5.54
N ALA A 189 16.66 4.44 -6.46
CA ALA A 189 16.47 2.99 -6.56
C ALA A 189 17.02 2.24 -5.33
N GLU A 190 18.15 2.70 -4.78
CA GLU A 190 18.75 2.10 -3.59
C GLU A 190 17.88 2.35 -2.34
N GLU A 191 17.46 3.60 -2.11
CA GLU A 191 16.61 3.96 -0.96
C GLU A 191 15.23 3.30 -1.03
N MET A 192 14.67 3.13 -2.23
CA MET A 192 13.44 2.37 -2.45
C MET A 192 13.68 0.88 -2.16
N GLY A 193 14.75 0.29 -2.68
CA GLY A 193 15.09 -1.11 -2.45
C GLY A 193 15.29 -1.45 -0.97
N VAL A 194 15.99 -0.58 -0.21
CA VAL A 194 16.19 -0.77 1.23
C VAL A 194 14.86 -0.87 1.99
N LEU A 195 13.85 -0.09 1.60
CA LEU A 195 12.52 -0.14 2.20
C LEU A 195 11.73 -1.37 1.69
N GLN A 196 11.67 -1.56 0.37
CA GLN A 196 10.81 -2.55 -0.26
C GLN A 196 11.28 -3.98 0.00
N GLU A 197 12.58 -4.26 0.00
CA GLU A 197 13.09 -5.64 0.17
C GLU A 197 12.92 -6.19 1.58
N ARG A 198 12.70 -5.32 2.57
CA ARG A 198 12.33 -5.71 3.94
C ARG A 198 10.86 -6.13 4.07
N ILE A 199 10.00 -5.62 3.19
CA ILE A 199 8.60 -5.99 3.09
C ILE A 199 8.53 -7.31 2.33
N THR A 200 8.46 -8.43 3.04
CA THR A 200 8.42 -9.76 2.43
C THR A 200 7.91 -10.80 3.41
N SER A 201 7.55 -11.97 2.89
CA SER A 201 7.31 -13.19 3.67
C SER A 201 8.62 -13.86 4.06
N THR A 202 8.72 -14.21 5.33
CA THR A 202 9.78 -15.06 5.86
C THR A 202 9.20 -16.41 6.25
N LYS A 203 10.08 -17.35 6.63
CA LYS A 203 9.65 -18.64 7.20
C LYS A 203 8.89 -18.53 8.53
N GLN A 204 8.95 -17.38 9.21
CA GLN A 204 8.30 -17.16 10.51
C GLN A 204 6.91 -16.54 10.35
N GLY A 205 6.79 -15.50 9.54
CA GLY A 205 5.55 -14.78 9.28
C GLY A 205 5.62 -13.96 7.99
N SER A 206 4.54 -13.23 7.70
CA SER A 206 4.42 -12.45 6.46
C SER A 206 4.11 -10.97 6.71
N ILE A 207 4.59 -10.10 5.82
CA ILE A 207 4.16 -8.70 5.75
C ILE A 207 3.58 -8.46 4.36
N THR A 208 2.25 -8.35 4.28
CA THR A 208 1.58 -7.92 3.06
C THR A 208 1.44 -6.41 3.09
N SER A 209 2.02 -5.69 2.14
CA SER A 209 1.94 -4.22 2.14
C SER A 209 0.94 -3.69 1.14
N ILE A 210 0.12 -2.72 1.55
CA ILE A 210 -0.74 -1.93 0.68
C ILE A 210 -0.19 -0.50 0.67
N GLN A 211 0.29 -0.06 -0.47
CA GLN A 211 1.01 1.19 -0.61
C GLN A 211 0.21 2.13 -1.50
N ALA A 212 -0.24 3.26 -0.97
CA ALA A 212 -0.86 4.26 -1.80
C ALA A 212 0.23 4.90 -2.67
N VAL A 213 0.03 4.88 -3.99
CA VAL A 213 0.97 5.45 -4.95
C VAL A 213 0.32 6.65 -5.62
N TYR A 214 0.94 7.81 -5.46
CA TYR A 214 0.61 9.00 -6.24
C TYR A 214 1.44 9.03 -7.51
N VAL A 215 0.78 9.18 -8.66
CA VAL A 215 1.43 9.31 -9.98
C VAL A 215 1.45 10.80 -10.33
N PRO A 216 2.63 11.45 -10.37
CA PRO A 216 2.74 12.85 -10.72
C PRO A 216 2.26 13.11 -12.15
N ALA A 217 1.34 14.06 -12.32
CA ALA A 217 0.81 14.46 -13.63
C ALA A 217 0.25 13.28 -14.48
N ASP A 218 -0.19 12.21 -13.81
CA ASP A 218 -0.64 10.96 -14.46
C ASP A 218 0.42 10.31 -15.38
N ASP A 219 1.70 10.63 -15.19
CA ASP A 219 2.83 10.06 -15.95
C ASP A 219 3.44 8.83 -15.24
N LEU A 220 3.09 7.65 -15.74
CA LEU A 220 3.62 6.36 -15.27
C LEU A 220 5.11 6.16 -15.58
N THR A 221 5.70 6.98 -16.46
CA THR A 221 7.11 6.91 -16.84
C THR A 221 8.02 7.75 -15.93
N ASP A 222 7.44 8.52 -15.01
CA ASP A 222 8.20 9.23 -13.99
C ASP A 222 9.07 8.23 -13.18
N PRO A 223 10.33 8.57 -12.87
CA PRO A 223 11.23 7.67 -12.15
C PRO A 223 10.69 7.14 -10.82
N SER A 224 9.87 7.91 -10.08
CA SER A 224 9.33 7.48 -8.79
C SER A 224 8.34 6.31 -8.90
N PRO A 225 7.22 6.43 -9.65
CA PRO A 225 6.32 5.31 -9.87
C PRO A 225 7.03 4.17 -10.62
N ALA A 226 7.85 4.45 -11.64
CA ALA A 226 8.58 3.41 -12.37
C ALA A 226 9.45 2.53 -11.47
N THR A 227 10.19 3.14 -10.53
CA THR A 227 11.00 2.39 -9.55
C THR A 227 10.12 1.61 -8.58
N THR A 228 9.00 2.20 -8.13
CA THR A 228 8.06 1.54 -7.22
C THR A 228 7.42 0.32 -7.86
N PHE A 229 7.00 0.43 -9.14
CA PHE A 229 6.35 -0.65 -9.89
C PHE A 229 7.19 -1.92 -9.98
N ALA A 230 8.51 -1.80 -10.07
CA ALA A 230 9.40 -2.95 -10.13
C ALA A 230 9.27 -3.86 -8.89
N HIS A 231 8.88 -3.31 -7.74
CA HIS A 231 8.71 -4.05 -6.50
C HIS A 231 7.27 -4.53 -6.25
N LEU A 232 6.26 -4.07 -7.01
CA LEU A 232 4.86 -4.44 -6.76
C LEU A 232 4.50 -5.80 -7.38
N ASP A 233 3.71 -6.59 -6.66
CA ASP A 233 3.14 -7.87 -7.10
C ASP A 233 1.74 -7.69 -7.68
N ALA A 234 1.00 -6.70 -7.19
CA ALA A 234 -0.32 -6.34 -7.68
C ALA A 234 -0.49 -4.81 -7.73
N THR A 235 -1.30 -4.36 -8.69
CA THR A 235 -1.68 -2.97 -8.86
C THR A 235 -3.20 -2.87 -8.83
N VAL A 236 -3.73 -2.07 -7.91
CA VAL A 236 -5.15 -1.75 -7.81
C VAL A 236 -5.32 -0.30 -8.24
N VAL A 237 -6.00 -0.09 -9.37
CA VAL A 237 -6.22 1.25 -9.92
C VAL A 237 -7.62 1.71 -9.54
N LEU A 238 -7.74 2.82 -8.82
CA LEU A 238 -9.01 3.45 -8.50
C LEU A 238 -9.31 4.57 -9.52
N SER A 239 -10.38 4.38 -10.28
CA SER A 239 -10.78 5.28 -11.37
C SER A 239 -11.83 6.30 -10.92
N ARG A 240 -11.60 7.56 -11.29
CA ARG A 240 -12.59 8.63 -11.07
C ARG A 240 -13.84 8.42 -11.93
N ASP A 241 -13.69 7.87 -13.13
CA ASP A 241 -14.81 7.62 -14.02
C ASP A 241 -15.76 6.59 -13.42
N ILE A 242 -15.21 5.53 -12.82
CA ILE A 242 -16.01 4.50 -12.12
C ILE A 242 -16.69 5.09 -10.87
N ALA A 243 -15.96 5.88 -10.07
CA ALA A 243 -16.53 6.56 -8.92
C ALA A 243 -17.68 7.50 -9.30
N SER A 244 -17.57 8.20 -10.44
CA SER A 244 -18.60 9.12 -10.94
C SER A 244 -19.93 8.43 -11.30
N LEU A 245 -19.88 7.12 -11.56
CA LEU A 245 -21.05 6.28 -11.79
C LEU A 245 -21.69 5.79 -10.48
N GLY A 246 -21.12 6.13 -9.32
CA GLY A 246 -21.60 5.67 -8.01
C GLY A 246 -21.17 4.23 -7.65
N ILE A 247 -20.19 3.66 -8.37
CA ILE A 247 -19.70 2.30 -8.13
C ILE A 247 -18.56 2.35 -7.10
N TYR A 248 -18.75 1.66 -5.96
CA TYR A 248 -17.75 1.55 -4.89
C TYR A 248 -17.54 0.07 -4.49
N PRO A 249 -16.28 -0.39 -4.29
CA PRO A 249 -15.05 0.38 -4.48
C PRO A 249 -14.77 0.70 -5.96
N ALA A 250 -14.20 1.87 -6.22
CA ALA A 250 -14.00 2.41 -7.57
C ALA A 250 -12.82 1.78 -8.32
N VAL A 251 -12.60 0.47 -8.16
CA VAL A 251 -11.50 -0.28 -8.79
C VAL A 251 -11.77 -0.44 -10.28
N ASP A 252 -10.80 -0.11 -11.11
CA ASP A 252 -10.81 -0.37 -12.54
C ASP A 252 -10.38 -1.81 -12.82
N PRO A 253 -11.29 -2.68 -13.29
CA PRO A 253 -11.00 -4.10 -13.51
C PRO A 253 -10.15 -4.38 -14.77
N LEU A 254 -9.93 -3.38 -15.62
CA LEU A 254 -9.10 -3.51 -16.83
C LEU A 254 -7.67 -3.01 -16.58
N ASP A 255 -7.53 -1.94 -15.79
CA ASP A 255 -6.23 -1.34 -15.49
C ASP A 255 -5.57 -1.93 -14.23
N SER A 256 -6.33 -2.63 -13.38
CA SER A 256 -5.78 -3.36 -12.22
C SER A 256 -5.21 -4.71 -12.64
N THR A 257 -4.06 -5.07 -12.06
CA THR A 257 -3.32 -6.30 -12.42
C THR A 257 -2.78 -7.01 -11.19
N SER A 258 -2.54 -8.32 -11.29
CA SER A 258 -1.84 -9.10 -10.28
C SER A 258 -1.02 -10.20 -10.92
N ARG A 259 0.19 -10.45 -10.39
CA ARG A 259 1.00 -11.62 -10.75
C ARG A 259 0.32 -12.94 -10.38
N GLN A 260 -0.61 -12.92 -9.42
CA GLN A 260 -1.33 -14.10 -8.96
C GLN A 260 -2.49 -14.49 -9.87
N LEU A 261 -2.86 -13.65 -10.85
CA LEU A 261 -3.86 -13.98 -11.86
C LEU A 261 -3.26 -14.94 -12.91
N ASP A 262 -2.87 -16.14 -12.45
CA ASP A 262 -2.28 -17.23 -13.22
C ASP A 262 -3.05 -18.53 -12.91
N PRO A 263 -3.46 -19.32 -13.93
CA PRO A 263 -4.21 -20.56 -13.71
C PRO A 263 -3.48 -21.60 -12.86
N ASN A 264 -2.14 -21.54 -12.77
CA ASN A 264 -1.35 -22.43 -11.92
C ASN A 264 -1.38 -22.02 -10.44
N VAL A 265 -1.83 -20.80 -10.12
CA VAL A 265 -1.95 -20.28 -8.75
C VAL A 265 -3.41 -20.29 -8.29
N ILE A 266 -4.30 -19.64 -9.04
CA ILE A 266 -5.72 -19.46 -8.67
C ILE A 266 -6.63 -20.55 -9.24
N GLY A 267 -6.10 -21.46 -10.05
CA GLY A 267 -6.87 -22.50 -10.74
C GLY A 267 -7.55 -22.01 -12.02
N ASN A 268 -7.92 -22.96 -12.89
CA ASN A 268 -8.51 -22.66 -14.20
C ASN A 268 -9.88 -21.98 -14.10
N GLU A 269 -10.75 -22.41 -13.18
CA GLU A 269 -12.11 -21.87 -13.06
C GLU A 269 -12.11 -20.38 -12.71
N HIS A 270 -11.32 -19.99 -11.70
CA HIS A 270 -11.15 -18.59 -11.32
C HIS A 270 -10.55 -17.80 -12.47
N TYR A 271 -9.47 -18.30 -13.08
CA TYR A 271 -8.79 -17.62 -14.17
C TYR A 271 -9.71 -17.38 -15.37
N GLU A 272 -10.43 -18.40 -15.84
CA GLU A 272 -11.37 -18.28 -16.97
C GLU A 272 -12.51 -17.31 -16.64
N THR A 273 -13.04 -17.35 -15.42
CA THR A 273 -14.09 -16.42 -14.96
C THR A 273 -13.59 -14.98 -14.98
N ALA A 274 -12.41 -14.71 -14.41
CA ALA A 274 -11.81 -13.38 -14.38
C ALA A 274 -11.54 -12.85 -15.80
N ARG A 275 -10.96 -13.69 -16.68
CA ARG A 275 -10.71 -13.32 -18.08
C ARG A 275 -12.00 -13.09 -18.88
N GLY A 276 -13.04 -13.88 -18.64
CA GLY A 276 -14.36 -13.69 -19.25
C GLY A 276 -14.97 -12.34 -18.87
N VAL A 277 -14.90 -11.98 -17.58
CA VAL A 277 -15.36 -10.67 -17.08
C VAL A 277 -14.58 -9.53 -17.72
N GLN A 278 -13.24 -9.59 -17.74
CA GLN A 278 -12.40 -8.58 -18.39
C GLN A 278 -12.71 -8.46 -19.88
N TYR A 279 -12.90 -9.58 -20.59
CA TYR A 279 -13.24 -9.56 -22.01
C TYR A 279 -14.55 -8.84 -22.29
N VAL A 280 -15.61 -9.14 -21.53
CA VAL A 280 -16.92 -8.48 -21.68
C VAL A 280 -16.82 -6.99 -21.40
N LEU A 281 -16.10 -6.59 -20.34
CA LEU A 281 -15.91 -5.18 -19.98
C LEU A 281 -15.08 -4.41 -21.02
N GLN A 282 -14.04 -5.04 -21.57
CA GLN A 282 -13.25 -4.47 -22.65
C GLN A 282 -14.10 -4.23 -23.91
N ARG A 283 -14.92 -5.22 -24.30
CA ARG A 283 -15.86 -5.07 -25.42
C ARG A 283 -16.90 -3.99 -25.18
N TYR A 284 -17.40 -3.87 -23.95
CA TYR A 284 -18.30 -2.78 -23.58
C TYR A 284 -17.63 -1.41 -23.72
N LYS A 285 -16.37 -1.26 -23.29
CA LYS A 285 -15.60 -0.01 -23.42
C LYS A 285 -15.42 0.38 -24.89
N GLU A 286 -15.09 -0.57 -25.77
CA GLU A 286 -14.98 -0.36 -27.22
C GLU A 286 -16.31 0.07 -27.86
N LEU A 287 -17.42 -0.54 -27.44
CA LEU A 287 -18.75 -0.21 -27.95
C LEU A 287 -19.25 1.14 -27.46
N LYS A 288 -18.80 1.62 -26.28
CA LYS A 288 -19.22 2.91 -25.71
C LYS A 288 -18.91 4.08 -26.63
N ASP A 289 -17.75 4.06 -27.30
CA ASP A 289 -17.36 5.10 -28.26
C ASP A 289 -18.25 5.08 -29.51
N ILE A 290 -18.65 3.88 -29.95
CA ILE A 290 -19.57 3.69 -31.09
C ILE A 290 -20.97 4.18 -30.71
N ILE A 291 -21.47 3.79 -29.54
CA ILE A 291 -22.79 4.19 -29.02
C ILE A 291 -22.88 5.72 -28.86
N ALA A 292 -21.80 6.37 -28.43
CA ALA A 292 -21.75 7.82 -28.29
C ALA A 292 -21.94 8.57 -29.63
N ILE A 293 -21.61 7.92 -30.76
CA ILE A 293 -21.73 8.49 -32.11
C ILE A 293 -23.04 8.09 -32.78
N LEU A 294 -23.40 6.80 -32.73
CA LEU A 294 -24.52 6.24 -33.50
C LEU A 294 -25.83 6.15 -32.72
N GLY A 295 -25.79 6.21 -31.38
CA GLY A 295 -26.92 5.87 -30.51
C GLY A 295 -26.88 4.40 -30.07
N MET A 296 -27.75 4.04 -29.12
CA MET A 296 -27.84 2.66 -28.63
C MET A 296 -28.62 1.71 -29.55
N ASP A 297 -29.42 2.28 -30.47
CA ASP A 297 -30.34 1.55 -31.35
C ASP A 297 -29.71 1.19 -32.71
#